data_AF-A0A7C5UIT4-F1
#
_entry.id   AF-A0A7C5UIT4-F1
#
_cell.length_a   1.000
_cell.length_b   1.000
_cell.length_c   1.000
_cell.angle_alpha   90.00
_cell.angle_beta   90.00
_cell.angle_gamma   90.00
#
_symmetry.space_group_name_H-M   'P 1'
#
loop_
_entity.id
_entity.type
_entity.pdbx_description
1 polymer ?
#
loop_
_entity_poly.entity_id
_entity_poly.type
_entity_poly.pdbx_seq_one_letter_code
_entity_poly.pdbx_strand_id
1 'polypeptide(L)'
;VVGLLALLIALGTPLTKLLYFYLPGFSATGSPARILCLWVLGVAVLAAHGVHEWRGWQTALAAWTVLLGLAALLTELTLPQAVSRTPLWQHLLQASFGYLGAGVVALGGGFLFATATKRPATERRRLNIQLGLTALALAPLGLYAWQLFTAYRAPREAAFPPLSPLPRLEAGERVAVLNTYWSLYEPPPARMPPNTPAVYQLNDVGGYDSLLPRHSKRFLDLLNGQDSAPPENGNMLFVKTLNPALAYLRVRTVLSPEGWLPLPKPAPRLQPIEVVPDEETMWARLQANPFPEAIPVFGELAQRAANEYGGGTLIENITLEWQVCRATYVRLRVVNPAAQTGWLLITDTWYPGWNAMVNGKPVPLLRANGAFRAVPVPAGEAIVEMRFLPRSFLLGSGLSLLGLFAIGALLVNDRRRCVE
;
A
#
# COMPACT_ATOMS: atom_id res chain seq x y z
N VAL A 1 -23.84 -8.38 -21.36
CA VAL A 1 -23.97 -8.91 -19.98
C VAL A 1 -22.62 -9.00 -19.28
N VAL A 2 -21.65 -9.77 -19.78
CA VAL A 2 -20.32 -9.92 -19.12
C VAL A 2 -19.61 -8.59 -18.90
N GLY A 3 -19.49 -7.74 -19.93
CA GLY A 3 -18.90 -6.42 -19.77
C GLY A 3 -19.64 -5.52 -18.78
N LEU A 4 -20.98 -5.68 -18.68
CA LEU A 4 -21.81 -4.91 -17.77
C LEU A 4 -21.54 -5.28 -16.31
N LEU A 5 -21.49 -6.58 -16.01
CA LEU A 5 -21.13 -7.08 -14.70
C LEU A 5 -19.72 -6.61 -14.33
N ALA A 6 -18.78 -6.65 -15.29
CA ALA A 6 -17.44 -6.12 -15.09
C ALA A 6 -17.46 -4.62 -14.74
N LEU A 7 -18.24 -3.80 -15.43
CA LEU A 7 -18.35 -2.37 -15.13
C LEU A 7 -18.94 -2.12 -13.73
N LEU A 8 -20.04 -2.80 -13.37
CA LEU A 8 -20.67 -2.66 -12.05
C LEU A 8 -19.72 -3.09 -10.92
N ILE A 9 -18.92 -4.13 -11.14
CA ILE A 9 -17.91 -4.60 -10.20
C ILE A 9 -16.76 -3.58 -10.08
N ALA A 10 -16.31 -3.02 -11.20
CA ALA A 10 -15.22 -2.05 -11.22
C ALA A 10 -15.57 -0.73 -10.51
N LEU A 11 -16.84 -0.31 -10.55
CA LEU A 11 -17.32 0.93 -9.94
C LEU A 11 -17.57 0.84 -8.42
N GLY A 12 -17.30 -0.29 -7.79
CA GLY A 12 -17.42 -0.41 -6.32
C GLY A 12 -18.86 -0.51 -5.79
N THR A 13 -19.81 -0.96 -6.63
CA THR A 13 -21.22 -1.12 -6.26
C THR A 13 -21.42 -2.19 -5.15
N PRO A 14 -22.63 -2.36 -4.58
CA PRO A 14 -22.89 -3.43 -3.60
C PRO A 14 -22.55 -4.83 -4.13
N LEU A 15 -22.65 -5.04 -5.46
CA LEU A 15 -22.19 -6.27 -6.11
C LEU A 15 -20.69 -6.48 -5.91
N THR A 16 -19.88 -5.43 -5.99
CA THR A 16 -18.45 -5.49 -5.69
C THR A 16 -18.22 -5.93 -4.26
N LYS A 17 -18.95 -5.36 -3.28
CA LYS A 17 -18.82 -5.75 -1.86
C LYS A 17 -19.20 -7.21 -1.64
N LEU A 18 -20.30 -7.64 -2.24
CA LEU A 18 -20.76 -9.03 -2.18
C LEU A 18 -19.67 -9.98 -2.67
N LEU A 19 -19.11 -9.73 -3.85
CA LEU A 19 -18.07 -10.58 -4.42
C LEU A 19 -16.76 -10.47 -3.65
N TYR A 20 -16.30 -9.27 -3.35
CA TYR A 20 -14.98 -9.06 -2.75
C TYR A 20 -14.86 -9.58 -1.32
N PHE A 21 -15.89 -9.38 -0.50
CA PHE A 21 -15.84 -9.77 0.92
C PHE A 21 -16.42 -11.16 1.20
N TYR A 22 -17.37 -11.64 0.38
CA TYR A 22 -18.11 -12.87 0.68
C TYR A 22 -17.87 -14.00 -0.31
N LEU A 23 -17.34 -13.75 -1.52
CA LEU A 23 -16.96 -14.82 -2.45
C LEU A 23 -15.50 -15.23 -2.22
N PRO A 24 -15.23 -16.46 -1.73
CA PRO A 24 -13.88 -16.92 -1.46
C PRO A 24 -12.99 -16.84 -2.69
N GLY A 25 -11.79 -16.28 -2.52
CA GLY A 25 -10.78 -16.15 -3.58
C GLY A 25 -10.97 -14.93 -4.49
N PHE A 26 -12.12 -14.25 -4.50
CA PHE A 26 -12.32 -13.08 -5.36
C PHE A 26 -11.40 -11.92 -4.95
N SER A 27 -11.22 -11.67 -3.65
CA SER A 27 -10.32 -10.64 -3.14
C SER A 27 -8.85 -10.85 -3.51
N ALA A 28 -8.44 -12.09 -3.81
CA ALA A 28 -7.08 -12.39 -4.27
C ALA A 28 -6.80 -11.86 -5.69
N THR A 29 -7.84 -11.48 -6.46
CA THR A 29 -7.67 -10.87 -7.79
C THR A 29 -7.10 -9.44 -7.72
N GLY A 30 -7.07 -8.85 -6.52
CA GLY A 30 -6.58 -7.50 -6.26
C GLY A 30 -7.64 -6.44 -6.60
N SER A 31 -7.23 -5.32 -7.20
CA SER A 31 -8.15 -4.22 -7.48
C SER A 31 -9.36 -4.66 -8.34
N PRO A 32 -10.61 -4.49 -7.87
CA PRO A 32 -11.82 -4.81 -8.64
C PRO A 32 -11.86 -4.14 -10.01
N ALA A 33 -11.20 -2.99 -10.18
CA ALA A 33 -11.12 -2.28 -11.45
C ALA A 33 -10.42 -3.08 -12.56
N ARG A 34 -9.59 -4.08 -12.23
CA ARG A 34 -8.91 -4.93 -13.23
C ARG A 34 -9.88 -5.71 -14.12
N ILE A 35 -11.09 -5.99 -13.62
CA ILE A 35 -12.14 -6.67 -14.39
C ILE A 35 -12.60 -5.86 -15.61
N LEU A 36 -12.28 -4.55 -15.68
CA LEU A 36 -12.58 -3.70 -16.84
C LEU A 36 -11.96 -4.22 -18.16
N CYS A 37 -10.97 -5.12 -18.10
CA CYS A 37 -10.53 -5.83 -19.31
C CYS A 37 -11.68 -6.60 -20.00
N LEU A 38 -12.61 -7.18 -19.23
CA LEU A 38 -13.80 -7.86 -19.76
C LEU A 38 -14.83 -6.89 -20.33
N TRP A 39 -14.87 -5.66 -19.81
CA TRP A 39 -15.66 -4.58 -20.41
C TRP A 39 -15.12 -4.23 -21.80
N VAL A 40 -13.81 -3.97 -21.91
CA VAL A 40 -13.15 -3.65 -23.18
C VAL A 40 -13.33 -4.79 -24.19
N LEU A 41 -13.15 -6.04 -23.76
CA LEU A 41 -13.39 -7.22 -24.59
C LEU A 41 -14.85 -7.28 -25.08
N GLY A 42 -15.82 -7.06 -24.19
CA GLY A 42 -17.23 -7.06 -24.54
C GLY A 42 -17.59 -6.00 -25.60
N VAL A 43 -17.06 -4.78 -25.45
CA VAL A 43 -17.25 -3.71 -26.43
C VAL A 43 -16.58 -4.05 -27.76
N ALA A 44 -15.37 -4.59 -27.74
CA ALA A 44 -14.65 -5.01 -28.94
C ALA A 44 -15.38 -6.13 -29.70
N VAL A 45 -15.92 -7.13 -29.00
CA VAL A 45 -16.72 -8.21 -29.60
C VAL A 45 -18.00 -7.65 -30.21
N LEU A 46 -18.70 -6.72 -29.54
CA LEU A 46 -19.90 -6.09 -30.10
C LEU A 46 -19.59 -5.24 -31.34
N ALA A 47 -18.46 -4.55 -31.36
CA ALA A 47 -17.99 -3.81 -32.53
C ALA A 47 -17.62 -4.75 -33.68
N ALA A 48 -16.89 -5.84 -33.40
CA ALA A 48 -16.43 -6.82 -34.38
C ALA A 48 -17.56 -7.68 -34.96
N HIS A 49 -18.56 -8.02 -34.14
CA HIS A 49 -19.74 -8.76 -34.60
C HIS A 49 -20.65 -7.91 -35.49
N GLY A 50 -20.27 -6.65 -35.74
CA GLY A 50 -20.79 -5.81 -36.81
C GLY A 50 -22.30 -5.79 -36.78
N VAL A 51 -22.88 -5.08 -35.82
CA VAL A 51 -24.34 -5.08 -35.57
C VAL A 51 -25.14 -4.85 -36.87
N HIS A 52 -25.54 -5.95 -37.49
CA HIS A 52 -26.12 -5.95 -38.85
C HIS A 52 -27.60 -5.51 -38.84
N GLU A 53 -28.20 -5.36 -37.66
CA GLU A 53 -29.61 -4.98 -37.47
C GLU A 53 -29.78 -3.67 -36.69
N TRP A 54 -30.39 -2.67 -37.33
CA TRP A 54 -30.65 -1.34 -36.77
C TRP A 54 -31.54 -1.36 -35.51
N ARG A 55 -32.51 -2.30 -35.43
CA ARG A 55 -33.38 -2.47 -34.26
C ARG A 55 -32.61 -2.97 -33.02
N GLY A 56 -31.65 -3.88 -33.22
CA GLY A 56 -30.76 -4.34 -32.15
C GLY A 56 -29.88 -3.23 -31.58
N TRP A 57 -29.51 -2.26 -32.42
CA TRP A 57 -28.78 -1.05 -31.98
C TRP A 57 -29.60 -0.17 -31.05
N GLN A 58 -30.88 0.07 -31.36
CA GLN A 58 -31.73 0.94 -30.54
C GLN A 58 -32.00 0.36 -29.16
N THR A 59 -32.28 -0.94 -29.09
CA THR A 59 -32.48 -1.66 -27.83
C THR A 59 -31.19 -1.78 -27.04
N ALA A 60 -30.06 -2.05 -27.71
CA ALA A 60 -28.76 -2.00 -27.07
C ALA A 60 -28.54 -0.61 -26.48
N LEU A 61 -28.57 0.46 -27.29
CA LEU A 61 -28.29 1.83 -26.83
C LEU A 61 -29.15 2.21 -25.63
N ALA A 62 -30.46 1.98 -25.71
CA ALA A 62 -31.38 2.24 -24.60
C ALA A 62 -30.99 1.48 -23.32
N ALA A 63 -30.66 0.19 -23.45
CA ALA A 63 -30.16 -0.60 -22.33
C ALA A 63 -28.84 -0.02 -21.79
N TRP A 64 -27.87 0.34 -22.63
CA TRP A 64 -26.61 0.96 -22.21
C TRP A 64 -26.84 2.28 -21.47
N THR A 65 -27.73 3.15 -21.96
CA THR A 65 -28.02 4.44 -21.31
C THR A 65 -28.65 4.23 -19.93
N VAL A 66 -29.64 3.33 -19.83
CA VAL A 66 -30.28 3.00 -18.56
C VAL A 66 -29.27 2.41 -17.58
N LEU A 67 -28.39 1.53 -18.07
CA LEU A 67 -27.43 0.83 -17.22
C LEU A 67 -26.27 1.71 -16.76
N LEU A 68 -25.77 2.59 -17.62
CA LEU A 68 -24.81 3.63 -17.22
C LEU A 68 -25.44 4.59 -16.21
N GLY A 69 -26.70 4.96 -16.41
CA GLY A 69 -27.46 5.77 -15.45
C GLY A 69 -27.62 5.07 -14.10
N LEU A 70 -27.98 3.79 -14.09
CA LEU A 70 -28.06 2.98 -12.86
C LEU A 70 -26.71 2.82 -12.19
N ALA A 71 -25.64 2.58 -12.94
CA ALA A 71 -24.29 2.47 -12.40
C ALA A 71 -23.82 3.78 -11.77
N ALA A 72 -24.06 4.92 -12.43
CA ALA A 72 -23.76 6.24 -11.89
C ALA A 72 -24.58 6.53 -10.62
N LEU A 73 -25.89 6.24 -10.63
CA LEU A 73 -26.76 6.38 -9.47
C LEU A 73 -26.31 5.51 -8.30
N LEU A 74 -25.99 4.23 -8.55
CA LEU A 74 -25.50 3.32 -7.51
C LEU A 74 -24.15 3.79 -6.96
N THR A 75 -23.26 4.28 -7.82
CA THR A 75 -21.97 4.85 -7.39
C THR A 75 -22.21 6.06 -6.48
N GLU A 76 -23.10 6.98 -6.86
CA GLU A 76 -23.47 8.15 -6.07
C GLU A 76 -24.06 7.78 -4.70
N LEU A 77 -24.94 6.78 -4.66
CA LEU A 77 -25.59 6.29 -3.44
C LEU A 77 -24.66 5.49 -2.52
N THR A 78 -23.57 4.92 -3.05
CA THR A 78 -22.70 4.00 -2.28
C THR A 78 -21.31 4.52 -2.00
N LEU A 79 -20.90 5.64 -2.63
CA LEU A 79 -19.66 6.31 -2.29
C LEU A 79 -19.67 6.75 -0.82
N PRO A 80 -18.64 6.41 -0.02
CA PRO A 80 -18.52 6.91 1.34
C PRO A 80 -18.60 8.44 1.36
N GLN A 81 -19.32 9.03 2.32
CA GLN A 81 -19.47 10.49 2.40
C GLN A 81 -18.14 11.23 2.52
N ALA A 82 -17.09 10.57 3.02
CA ALA A 82 -15.75 11.11 3.13
C ALA A 82 -15.02 11.31 1.79
N VAL A 83 -15.48 10.63 0.71
CA VAL A 83 -14.86 10.73 -0.62
C VAL A 83 -15.50 11.88 -1.40
N SER A 84 -14.69 12.84 -1.84
CA SER A 84 -15.17 13.98 -2.62
C SER A 84 -15.79 13.55 -3.96
N ARG A 85 -17.00 14.06 -4.25
CA ARG A 85 -17.77 13.76 -5.48
C ARG A 85 -17.55 14.78 -6.59
N THR A 86 -17.16 15.99 -6.23
CA THR A 86 -16.99 17.14 -7.12
C THR A 86 -16.01 16.89 -8.28
N PRO A 87 -14.82 16.30 -8.04
CA PRO A 87 -13.87 16.04 -9.10
C PRO A 87 -14.32 14.93 -10.06
N LEU A 88 -15.09 13.97 -9.56
CA LEU A 88 -15.62 12.85 -10.36
C LEU A 88 -16.59 13.38 -11.42
N TRP A 89 -17.51 14.27 -11.04
CA TRP A 89 -18.44 14.90 -11.97
C TRP A 89 -17.76 15.90 -12.91
N GLN A 90 -16.79 16.68 -12.42
CA GLN A 90 -16.01 17.58 -13.28
C GLN A 90 -15.19 16.82 -14.32
N HIS A 91 -14.52 15.74 -13.94
CA HIS A 91 -13.80 14.88 -14.88
C HIS A 91 -14.74 14.17 -15.84
N LEU A 92 -15.89 13.67 -15.38
CA LEU A 92 -16.90 13.11 -16.29
C LEU A 92 -17.36 14.14 -17.31
N LEU A 93 -17.66 15.37 -16.89
CA LEU A 93 -18.09 16.44 -17.80
C LEU A 93 -16.97 16.83 -18.78
N GLN A 94 -15.76 17.11 -18.30
CA GLN A 94 -14.62 17.48 -19.13
C GLN A 94 -14.24 16.36 -20.11
N ALA A 95 -14.19 15.12 -19.64
CA ALA A 95 -13.93 13.97 -20.48
C ALA A 95 -15.07 13.79 -21.50
N SER A 96 -16.33 13.95 -21.11
CA SER A 96 -17.49 13.88 -22.02
C SER A 96 -17.38 14.89 -23.15
N PHE A 97 -16.95 16.13 -22.89
CA PHE A 97 -16.71 17.12 -23.95
C PHE A 97 -15.56 16.70 -24.88
N GLY A 98 -14.47 16.14 -24.35
CA GLY A 98 -13.38 15.59 -25.15
C GLY A 98 -13.81 14.39 -26.02
N TYR A 99 -14.58 13.46 -25.45
CA TYR A 99 -15.14 12.29 -26.14
C TYR A 99 -16.16 12.69 -27.20
N LEU A 100 -17.05 13.65 -26.90
CA LEU A 100 -18.02 14.19 -27.86
C LEU A 100 -17.30 14.90 -29.00
N GLY A 101 -16.29 15.72 -28.72
CA GLY A 101 -15.47 16.37 -29.74
C GLY A 101 -14.78 15.37 -30.66
N ALA A 102 -14.11 14.36 -30.10
CA ALA A 102 -13.46 13.30 -30.88
C ALA A 102 -14.47 12.48 -31.71
N GLY A 103 -15.63 12.15 -31.13
CA GLY A 103 -16.72 11.46 -31.82
C GLY A 103 -17.29 12.27 -32.98
N VAL A 104 -17.51 13.57 -32.80
CA VAL A 104 -17.98 14.49 -33.85
C VAL A 104 -16.95 14.60 -34.99
N VAL A 105 -15.67 14.79 -34.67
CA VAL A 105 -14.59 14.87 -35.67
C VAL A 105 -14.52 13.59 -36.48
N ALA A 106 -14.62 12.44 -35.83
CA ALA A 106 -14.49 11.18 -36.54
C ALA A 106 -15.75 10.77 -37.32
N LEU A 107 -16.95 11.08 -36.82
CA LEU A 107 -18.18 10.96 -37.60
C LEU A 107 -18.16 11.89 -38.82
N GLY A 108 -17.65 13.12 -38.65
CA GLY A 108 -17.44 14.07 -39.75
C GLY A 108 -16.43 13.59 -40.78
N GLY A 109 -15.28 13.07 -40.32
CA GLY A 109 -14.24 12.48 -41.19
C GLY A 109 -14.73 11.23 -41.92
N GLY A 110 -15.46 10.35 -41.23
CA GLY A 110 -16.11 9.19 -41.83
C GLY A 110 -17.13 9.60 -42.89
N PHE A 111 -17.96 10.61 -42.59
CA PHE A 111 -18.93 11.17 -43.53
C PHE A 111 -18.26 11.73 -44.79
N LEU A 112 -17.18 12.53 -44.63
CA LEU A 112 -16.40 13.06 -45.75
C LEU A 112 -15.73 11.95 -46.58
N PHE A 113 -15.20 10.91 -45.92
CA PHE A 113 -14.61 9.76 -46.60
C PHE A 113 -15.67 8.97 -47.39
N ALA A 114 -16.82 8.68 -46.80
CA ALA A 114 -17.87 7.93 -47.48
C ALA A 114 -18.51 8.72 -48.61
N THR A 115 -18.67 10.05 -48.49
CA THR A 115 -19.18 10.89 -49.59
C THR A 115 -18.18 11.03 -50.72
N ALA A 116 -16.87 10.97 -50.44
CA ALA A 116 -15.82 10.90 -51.46
C ALA A 116 -15.81 9.54 -52.21
N THR A 117 -16.31 8.46 -51.60
CA THR A 117 -16.44 7.17 -52.29
C THR A 117 -17.71 7.12 -53.17
N LYS A 118 -17.59 6.67 -54.42
CA LYS A 118 -18.73 6.46 -55.36
C LYS A 118 -19.62 5.25 -54.99
N ARG A 119 -19.85 4.99 -53.71
CA ARG A 119 -20.65 3.83 -53.25
C ARG A 119 -22.16 4.13 -53.25
N PRO A 120 -23.04 3.11 -53.26
CA PRO A 120 -24.48 3.29 -53.05
C PRO A 120 -24.80 3.93 -51.69
N ALA A 121 -25.92 4.65 -51.57
CA ALA A 121 -26.29 5.41 -50.36
C ALA A 121 -26.42 4.52 -49.10
N THR A 122 -26.92 3.29 -49.26
CA THR A 122 -27.03 2.29 -48.17
C THR A 122 -25.67 1.81 -47.68
N GLU A 123 -24.70 1.61 -48.58
CA GLU A 123 -23.32 1.26 -48.22
C GLU A 123 -22.57 2.44 -47.58
N ARG A 124 -22.76 3.67 -48.08
CA ARG A 124 -22.18 4.87 -47.44
C ARG A 124 -22.68 5.03 -46.00
N ARG A 125 -23.99 4.81 -45.77
CA ARG A 125 -24.57 4.87 -44.43
C ARG A 125 -23.96 3.81 -43.50
N ARG A 126 -23.76 2.57 -43.98
CA ARG A 126 -23.10 1.50 -43.21
C ARG A 126 -21.64 1.83 -42.92
N LEU A 127 -20.89 2.31 -43.90
CA LEU A 127 -19.50 2.70 -43.75
C LEU A 127 -19.33 3.86 -42.75
N ASN A 128 -20.21 4.86 -42.81
CA ASN A 128 -20.23 5.98 -41.85
C ASN A 128 -20.46 5.50 -40.41
N ILE A 129 -21.41 4.58 -40.21
CA ILE A 129 -21.69 3.99 -38.90
C ILE A 129 -20.46 3.21 -38.42
N GLN A 130 -19.84 2.38 -39.27
CA GLN A 130 -18.64 1.61 -38.91
C GLN A 130 -17.45 2.50 -38.55
N LEU A 131 -17.19 3.55 -39.34
CA LEU A 131 -16.11 4.50 -39.07
C LEU A 131 -16.37 5.29 -37.79
N GLY A 132 -17.62 5.73 -37.57
CA GLY A 132 -18.04 6.39 -36.33
C GLY A 132 -17.84 5.50 -35.09
N LEU A 133 -18.23 4.23 -35.18
CA LEU A 133 -18.06 3.26 -34.09
C LEU A 133 -16.59 2.93 -33.83
N THR A 134 -15.81 2.77 -34.89
CA THR A 134 -14.36 2.52 -34.79
C THR A 134 -13.68 3.68 -34.10
N ALA A 135 -14.01 4.92 -34.49
CA ALA A 135 -13.43 6.08 -33.86
C ALA A 135 -13.93 6.31 -32.43
N LEU A 136 -15.19 6.02 -32.13
CA LEU A 136 -15.69 6.02 -30.75
C LEU A 136 -14.94 4.99 -29.89
N ALA A 137 -14.61 3.82 -30.46
CA ALA A 137 -13.82 2.79 -29.78
C ALA A 137 -12.34 3.19 -29.59
N LEU A 138 -11.77 3.95 -30.53
CA LEU A 138 -10.37 4.41 -30.46
C LEU A 138 -10.18 5.73 -29.70
N ALA A 139 -11.23 6.56 -29.57
CA ALA A 139 -11.17 7.84 -28.88
C ALA A 139 -10.66 7.75 -27.44
N PRO A 140 -11.05 6.74 -26.62
CA PRO A 140 -10.45 6.52 -25.30
C PRO A 140 -8.95 6.27 -25.33
N LEU A 141 -8.42 5.55 -26.33
CA LEU A 141 -6.98 5.35 -26.46
C LEU A 141 -6.26 6.65 -26.82
N GLY A 142 -6.81 7.43 -27.73
CA GLY A 142 -6.25 8.74 -28.12
C GLY A 142 -6.27 9.75 -26.97
N LEU A 143 -7.38 9.82 -26.23
CA LEU A 143 -7.51 10.70 -25.06
C LEU A 143 -6.64 10.22 -23.89
N TYR A 144 -6.54 8.91 -23.65
CA TYR A 144 -5.64 8.37 -22.65
C TYR A 144 -4.18 8.64 -23.00
N ALA A 145 -3.78 8.47 -24.26
CA ALA A 145 -2.45 8.85 -24.73
C ALA A 145 -2.22 10.37 -24.55
N TRP A 146 -3.17 11.21 -24.96
CA TRP A 146 -3.08 12.67 -24.77
C TRP A 146 -2.93 13.05 -23.29
N GLN A 147 -3.73 12.46 -22.40
CA GLN A 147 -3.63 12.68 -20.95
C GLN A 147 -2.29 12.18 -20.38
N LEU A 148 -1.79 11.02 -20.81
CA LEU A 148 -0.46 10.54 -20.42
C LEU A 148 0.65 11.54 -20.79
N PHE A 149 0.54 12.19 -21.96
CA PHE A 149 1.56 13.13 -22.42
C PHE A 149 1.40 14.56 -21.86
N THR A 150 0.17 14.98 -21.50
CA THR A 150 -0.13 16.38 -21.13
C THR A 150 -0.59 16.59 -19.68
N ALA A 151 -1.25 15.62 -19.05
CA ALA A 151 -1.97 15.82 -17.78
C ALA A 151 -1.18 15.37 -16.54
N TYR A 152 -0.27 14.39 -16.67
CA TYR A 152 0.45 13.82 -15.51
C TYR A 152 1.88 14.36 -15.35
N ARG A 153 2.09 15.66 -15.62
CA ARG A 153 3.36 16.32 -15.32
C ARG A 153 3.15 17.36 -14.23
N ALA A 154 3.80 17.17 -13.09
CA ALA A 154 3.88 18.16 -12.03
C ALA A 154 5.27 18.81 -12.03
N PRO A 155 5.39 20.13 -11.80
CA PRO A 155 6.67 20.75 -11.49
C PRO A 155 7.35 19.99 -10.34
N ARG A 156 8.67 19.84 -10.39
CA ARG A 156 9.42 19.12 -9.34
C ARG A 156 9.14 19.67 -7.95
N GLU A 157 9.03 20.99 -7.83
CA GLU A 157 8.72 21.70 -6.58
C GLU A 157 7.29 21.45 -6.08
N ALA A 158 6.35 21.10 -6.97
CA ALA A 158 5.01 20.71 -6.57
C ALA A 158 4.98 19.28 -5.99
N ALA A 159 5.86 18.39 -6.49
CA ALA A 159 6.00 17.02 -5.98
C ALA A 159 6.94 16.93 -4.76
N PHE A 160 7.94 17.81 -4.70
CA PHE A 160 8.97 17.91 -3.67
C PHE A 160 9.12 19.37 -3.24
N PRO A 161 8.17 19.90 -2.46
CA PRO A 161 8.22 21.28 -2.03
C PRO A 161 9.54 21.56 -1.29
N PRO A 162 10.13 22.76 -1.45
CA PRO A 162 11.29 23.15 -0.66
C PRO A 162 10.89 23.17 0.82
N LEU A 163 11.37 22.17 1.56
CA LEU A 163 11.06 22.02 2.98
C LEU A 163 11.92 22.97 3.81
N SER A 164 11.41 23.36 4.98
CA SER A 164 12.23 23.88 6.08
C SER A 164 13.42 22.93 6.34
N PRO A 165 14.55 23.42 6.90
CA PRO A 165 15.75 22.59 7.09
C PRO A 165 15.41 21.21 7.65
N LEU A 166 15.88 20.16 6.97
CA LEU A 166 15.59 18.79 7.36
C LEU A 166 16.16 18.50 8.76
N PRO A 167 15.43 17.74 9.60
CA PRO A 167 15.94 17.35 10.91
C PRO A 167 17.16 16.45 10.75
N ARG A 168 18.16 16.65 11.62
CA ARG A 168 19.27 15.70 11.77
C ARG A 168 18.83 14.59 12.71
N LEU A 169 18.86 13.35 12.23
CA LEU A 169 18.47 12.17 13.00
C LEU A 169 19.70 11.34 13.35
N GLU A 170 19.74 10.81 14.57
CA GLU A 170 20.68 9.76 14.95
C GLU A 170 20.24 8.40 14.38
N ALA A 171 21.13 7.40 14.46
CA ALA A 171 20.80 6.05 14.04
C ALA A 171 19.56 5.52 14.80
N GLY A 172 18.59 5.00 14.05
CA GLY A 172 17.35 4.46 14.60
C GLY A 172 16.30 5.51 15.01
N GLU A 173 16.59 6.80 14.89
CA GLU A 173 15.59 7.85 15.06
C GLU A 173 14.72 8.01 13.81
N ARG A 174 13.51 8.51 14.02
CA ARG A 174 12.49 8.65 12.99
C ARG A 174 11.85 10.02 13.01
N VAL A 175 11.19 10.36 11.91
CA VAL A 175 10.19 11.42 11.84
C VAL A 175 8.78 10.82 11.85
N ALA A 176 7.79 11.68 12.04
CA ALA A 176 6.41 11.41 11.68
C ALA A 176 5.91 12.56 10.79
N VAL A 177 5.12 12.25 9.77
CA VAL A 177 4.44 13.29 8.98
C VAL A 177 2.97 13.31 9.34
N LEU A 178 2.48 14.44 9.83
CA LEU A 178 1.06 14.62 10.06
C LEU A 178 0.34 14.73 8.73
N ASN A 179 -0.55 13.78 8.49
CA ASN A 179 -1.40 13.78 7.32
C ASN A 179 -2.79 13.29 7.69
N THR A 180 -3.80 14.10 7.40
CA THR A 180 -5.20 13.80 7.67
C THR A 180 -6.04 13.70 6.39
N TYR A 181 -5.47 14.07 5.24
CA TYR A 181 -6.20 14.16 3.99
C TYR A 181 -5.45 13.47 2.85
N TRP A 182 -6.18 12.65 2.10
CA TRP A 182 -5.74 12.12 0.84
C TRP A 182 -6.86 12.29 -0.17
N SER A 183 -6.49 12.59 -1.41
CA SER A 183 -7.44 12.63 -2.51
C SER A 183 -6.79 12.02 -3.73
N LEU A 184 -7.58 11.24 -4.48
CA LEU A 184 -7.19 10.76 -5.80
C LEU A 184 -7.31 11.85 -6.87
N TYR A 185 -7.93 12.99 -6.52
CA TYR A 185 -8.35 14.00 -7.47
C TYR A 185 -7.72 15.37 -7.22
N GLU A 186 -7.39 15.65 -5.97
CA GLU A 186 -6.74 16.88 -5.56
C GLU A 186 -5.33 16.55 -5.06
N PRO A 187 -4.33 17.36 -5.42
CA PRO A 187 -2.99 17.18 -4.85
C PRO A 187 -3.12 17.27 -3.31
N PRO A 188 -2.52 16.32 -2.57
CA PRO A 188 -2.64 16.31 -1.12
C PRO A 188 -2.03 17.60 -0.55
N PRO A 189 -2.64 18.24 0.46
CA PRO A 189 -2.04 19.35 1.19
C PRO A 189 -0.85 18.89 2.04
N ALA A 190 -0.54 17.59 2.04
CA ALA A 190 0.56 17.00 2.79
C ALA A 190 1.90 17.57 2.30
N ARG A 191 2.64 18.22 3.22
CA ARG A 191 3.99 18.73 2.96
C ARG A 191 4.98 17.63 2.53
N MET A 192 4.70 16.38 2.90
CA MET A 192 5.53 15.23 2.58
C MET A 192 4.62 13.99 2.40
N PRO A 193 4.13 13.70 1.18
CA PRO A 193 3.30 12.52 0.92
C PRO A 193 3.98 11.20 1.32
N PRO A 194 3.24 10.10 1.51
CA PRO A 194 3.82 8.80 1.84
C PRO A 194 4.99 8.42 0.94
N ASN A 195 6.01 7.77 1.51
CA ASN A 195 7.26 7.34 0.88
C ASN A 195 8.18 8.48 0.36
N THR A 196 7.72 9.73 0.27
CA THR A 196 8.61 10.86 -0.02
C THR A 196 9.68 11.14 1.05
N PRO A 197 9.50 10.84 2.36
CA PRO A 197 10.59 10.94 3.34
C PRO A 197 11.83 10.14 2.95
N ALA A 198 11.67 9.02 2.24
CA ALA A 198 12.78 8.17 1.82
C ALA A 198 13.73 8.86 0.84
N VAL A 199 13.23 9.80 0.02
CA VAL A 199 14.07 10.61 -0.89
C VAL A 199 15.05 11.49 -0.10
N TYR A 200 14.66 11.89 1.10
CA TYR A 200 15.46 12.68 2.03
C TYR A 200 16.21 11.84 3.05
N GLN A 201 16.20 10.51 2.91
CA GLN A 201 16.77 9.55 3.86
C GLN A 201 16.21 9.70 5.29
N LEU A 202 14.97 10.16 5.41
CA LEU A 202 14.25 10.23 6.68
C LEU A 202 13.45 8.94 6.89
N ASN A 203 13.68 8.28 8.02
CA ASN A 203 12.87 7.15 8.43
C ASN A 203 11.53 7.66 8.98
N ASP A 204 10.42 7.32 8.35
CA ASP A 204 9.07 7.69 8.79
C ASP A 204 8.39 6.49 9.49
N VAL A 205 7.48 6.79 10.42
CA VAL A 205 6.59 5.80 11.05
C VAL A 205 5.32 5.54 10.22
N GLY A 206 4.95 6.48 9.35
CA GLY A 206 3.92 6.29 8.32
C GLY A 206 4.46 5.64 7.05
N GLY A 207 3.70 5.73 5.97
CA GLY A 207 4.16 5.33 4.63
C GLY A 207 3.07 4.72 3.74
N TYR A 208 3.50 4.13 2.63
CA TYR A 208 2.67 3.42 1.68
C TYR A 208 3.34 2.11 1.27
N ASP A 209 2.61 1.00 1.34
CA ASP A 209 3.05 -0.28 0.79
C ASP A 209 1.83 -1.09 0.31
N SER A 210 2.00 -1.90 -0.72
CA SER A 210 0.94 -2.82 -1.17
C SER A 210 0.65 -3.92 -0.14
N LEU A 211 1.60 -4.23 0.74
CA LEU A 211 1.49 -5.24 1.78
C LEU A 211 1.92 -4.65 3.13
N LEU A 212 0.96 -4.17 3.90
CA LEU A 212 1.21 -3.64 5.24
C LEU A 212 1.10 -4.75 6.30
N PRO A 213 2.09 -4.88 7.22
CA PRO A 213 1.94 -5.76 8.37
C PRO A 213 0.72 -5.34 9.22
N ARG A 214 -0.26 -6.26 9.34
CA ARG A 214 -1.55 -5.97 10.02
C ARG A 214 -1.40 -5.36 11.41
N HIS A 215 -0.36 -5.76 12.14
CA HIS A 215 -0.12 -5.33 13.51
C HIS A 215 0.50 -3.94 13.61
N SER A 216 1.39 -3.58 12.67
CA SER A 216 1.93 -2.23 12.60
C SER A 216 0.82 -1.23 12.26
N LYS A 217 -0.06 -1.60 11.33
CA LYS A 217 -1.28 -0.84 11.03
C LYS A 217 -2.15 -0.68 12.28
N ARG A 218 -2.51 -1.79 12.93
CA ARG A 218 -3.38 -1.77 14.13
C ARG A 218 -2.78 -0.94 15.27
N PHE A 219 -1.46 -0.95 15.43
CA PHE A 219 -0.78 -0.14 16.44
C PHE A 219 -0.83 1.35 16.09
N LEU A 220 -0.66 1.72 14.81
CA LEU A 220 -0.81 3.11 14.39
C LEU A 220 -2.27 3.58 14.50
N ASP A 221 -3.24 2.73 14.17
CA ASP A 221 -4.68 2.99 14.36
C ASP A 221 -4.99 3.30 15.83
N LEU A 222 -4.41 2.51 16.74
CA LEU A 222 -4.47 2.75 18.20
C LEU A 222 -3.94 4.12 18.59
N LEU A 223 -2.75 4.52 18.09
CA LEU A 223 -2.17 5.83 18.41
C LEU A 223 -2.97 7.00 17.83
N ASN A 224 -3.59 6.80 16.67
CA ASN A 224 -4.46 7.79 16.03
C ASN A 224 -5.85 7.85 16.69
N GLY A 225 -6.29 6.80 17.38
CA GLY A 225 -7.67 6.63 17.84
C GLY A 225 -8.69 6.40 16.70
N GLN A 226 -8.20 6.14 15.48
CA GLN A 226 -8.98 5.94 14.27
C GLN A 226 -8.14 5.21 13.22
N ASP A 227 -8.78 4.72 12.15
CA ASP A 227 -8.09 4.10 11.02
C ASP A 227 -6.99 5.05 10.48
N SER A 228 -5.75 4.58 10.39
CA SER A 228 -4.61 5.30 9.83
C SER A 228 -4.66 5.46 8.32
N ALA A 229 -5.40 4.60 7.61
CA ALA A 229 -5.55 4.72 6.17
C ALA A 229 -6.58 5.80 5.82
N PRO A 230 -6.37 6.55 4.73
CA PRO A 230 -7.43 7.34 4.13
C PRO A 230 -8.49 6.42 3.47
N PRO A 231 -9.77 6.83 3.46
CA PRO A 231 -10.86 6.06 2.84
C PRO A 231 -10.59 5.66 1.38
N GLU A 232 -9.89 6.50 0.64
CA GLU A 232 -9.58 6.33 -0.78
C GLU A 232 -8.47 5.30 -1.03
N ASN A 233 -7.62 5.00 -0.04
CA ASN A 233 -6.48 4.12 -0.21
C ASN A 233 -6.09 3.40 1.09
N GLY A 234 -6.57 2.16 1.25
CA GLY A 234 -6.28 1.30 2.40
C GLY A 234 -4.81 0.90 2.59
N ASN A 235 -3.96 1.14 1.59
CA ASN A 235 -2.54 0.76 1.58
C ASN A 235 -1.60 1.89 2.06
N MET A 236 -2.16 2.91 2.73
CA MET A 236 -1.41 4.01 3.32
C MET A 236 -1.54 4.01 4.84
N LEU A 237 -0.47 4.39 5.53
CA LEU A 237 -0.41 4.57 6.97
C LEU A 237 -0.11 6.03 7.28
N PHE A 238 -1.12 6.77 7.74
CA PHE A 238 -0.94 8.15 8.16
C PHE A 238 -0.84 8.26 9.68
N VAL A 239 0.04 9.15 10.12
CA VAL A 239 -0.05 9.73 11.46
C VAL A 239 -1.07 10.87 11.37
N LYS A 240 -2.26 10.66 11.93
CA LYS A 240 -3.39 11.60 11.82
C LYS A 240 -3.43 12.61 12.95
N THR A 241 -2.79 12.32 14.08
CA THR A 241 -2.86 13.14 15.28
C THR A 241 -1.48 13.30 15.90
N LEU A 242 -1.17 14.52 16.36
CA LEU A 242 0.03 14.76 17.15
C LEU A 242 -0.15 14.09 18.51
N ASN A 243 0.55 12.97 18.73
CA ASN A 243 0.46 12.18 19.95
C ASN A 243 1.85 12.09 20.60
N PRO A 244 2.03 12.53 21.87
CA PRO A 244 3.31 12.39 22.58
C PRO A 244 3.85 10.95 22.61
N ALA A 245 2.98 9.94 22.54
CA ALA A 245 3.37 8.54 22.50
C ALA A 245 4.17 8.15 21.24
N LEU A 246 4.14 8.97 20.18
CA LEU A 246 5.01 8.79 19.01
C LEU A 246 6.50 8.80 19.38
N ALA A 247 6.87 9.49 20.46
CA ALA A 247 8.24 9.52 20.97
C ALA A 247 8.78 8.11 21.32
N TYR A 248 7.91 7.20 21.75
CA TYR A 248 8.25 5.79 22.01
C TYR A 248 8.47 4.98 20.73
N LEU A 249 7.95 5.43 19.58
CA LEU A 249 8.29 4.90 18.26
C LEU A 249 9.62 5.45 17.71
N ARG A 250 10.41 6.11 18.59
CA ARG A 250 11.66 6.81 18.28
C ARG A 250 11.49 8.00 17.33
N VAL A 251 10.28 8.56 17.28
CA VAL A 251 10.05 9.84 16.59
C VAL A 251 10.73 10.96 17.39
N ARG A 252 11.49 11.81 16.70
CA ARG A 252 12.12 13.01 17.28
C ARG A 252 11.54 14.31 16.78
N THR A 253 11.01 14.29 15.57
CA THR A 253 10.34 15.46 15.01
C THR A 253 9.09 15.01 14.26
N VAL A 254 8.07 15.84 14.32
CA VAL A 254 6.81 15.66 13.60
C VAL A 254 6.66 16.81 12.63
N LEU A 255 6.45 16.51 11.35
CA LEU A 255 6.14 17.51 10.34
C LEU A 255 4.65 17.85 10.41
N SER A 256 4.32 19.05 10.88
CA SER A 256 2.97 19.62 10.87
C SER A 256 2.77 20.57 9.68
N PRO A 257 1.52 21.03 9.41
CA PRO A 257 1.24 22.07 8.43
C PRO A 257 1.96 23.40 8.69
N GLU A 258 2.46 23.63 9.90
CA GLU A 258 3.20 24.83 10.29
C GLU A 258 4.72 24.61 10.18
N GLY A 259 5.23 23.42 10.50
CA GLY A 259 6.67 23.16 10.48
C GLY A 259 7.08 21.87 11.17
N TRP A 260 8.38 21.72 11.40
CA TRP A 260 8.92 20.64 12.23
C TRP A 260 8.70 20.95 13.71
N LEU A 261 7.99 20.07 14.40
CA LEU A 261 7.76 20.13 15.84
C LEU A 261 8.63 19.08 16.54
N PRO A 262 9.49 19.44 17.51
CA PRO A 262 10.29 18.46 18.23
C PRO A 262 9.41 17.62 19.18
N LEU A 263 9.78 16.35 19.36
CA LEU A 263 9.26 15.47 20.39
C LEU A 263 10.35 15.08 21.38
N PRO A 264 10.08 15.14 22.70
CA PRO A 264 11.07 14.81 23.71
C PRO A 264 11.47 13.33 23.63
N LYS A 265 12.77 13.05 23.71
CA LYS A 265 13.32 11.69 23.76
C LYS A 265 13.02 11.08 25.12
N PRO A 266 12.21 10.01 25.22
CA PRO A 266 11.97 9.33 26.49
C PRO A 266 13.28 8.72 27.00
N ALA A 267 13.47 8.69 28.32
CA ALA A 267 14.61 8.00 28.91
C ALA A 267 14.58 6.51 28.51
N PRO A 268 15.69 5.94 28.05
CA PRO A 268 15.75 4.52 27.72
C PRO A 268 15.58 3.70 29.00
N ARG A 269 14.90 2.56 28.87
CA ARG A 269 14.59 1.63 29.96
C ARG A 269 14.60 0.20 29.47
N LEU A 270 14.90 -0.74 30.37
CA LEU A 270 14.49 -2.13 30.23
C LEU A 270 13.21 -2.33 31.05
N GLN A 271 12.36 -3.23 30.61
CA GLN A 271 11.04 -3.45 31.17
C GLN A 271 10.86 -4.92 31.56
N PRO A 272 9.93 -5.23 32.47
CA PRO A 272 9.45 -6.59 32.62
C PRO A 272 8.59 -6.99 31.40
N ILE A 273 8.43 -8.29 31.16
CA ILE A 273 7.43 -8.84 30.24
C ILE A 273 6.22 -9.38 31.02
N GLU A 274 5.04 -9.24 30.42
CA GLU A 274 3.80 -9.87 30.88
C GLU A 274 3.39 -10.91 29.83
N VAL A 275 3.46 -12.19 30.18
CA VAL A 275 2.95 -13.26 29.30
C VAL A 275 1.43 -13.31 29.43
N VAL A 276 0.74 -12.83 28.40
CA VAL A 276 -0.73 -12.86 28.32
C VAL A 276 -1.23 -14.11 27.57
N PRO A 277 -2.48 -14.54 27.80
CA PRO A 277 -3.00 -15.79 27.23
C PRO A 277 -3.00 -15.81 25.69
N ASP A 278 -3.38 -14.69 25.06
CA ASP A 278 -3.61 -14.61 23.63
C ASP A 278 -3.36 -13.19 23.06
N GLU A 279 -3.43 -13.10 21.73
CA GLU A 279 -3.25 -11.84 21.00
C GLU A 279 -4.35 -10.81 21.34
N GLU A 280 -5.57 -11.23 21.62
CA GLU A 280 -6.69 -10.33 21.87
C GLU A 280 -6.54 -9.62 23.21
N THR A 281 -6.16 -10.37 24.25
CA THR A 281 -5.85 -9.85 25.58
C THR A 281 -4.71 -8.84 25.52
N MET A 282 -3.67 -9.11 24.72
CA MET A 282 -2.59 -8.15 24.46
C MET A 282 -3.12 -6.84 23.90
N TRP A 283 -3.95 -6.90 22.85
CA TRP A 283 -4.51 -5.69 22.24
C TRP A 283 -5.43 -4.94 23.19
N ALA A 284 -6.17 -5.63 24.06
CA ALA A 284 -6.97 -5.00 25.11
C ALA A 284 -6.10 -4.21 26.10
N ARG A 285 -4.92 -4.74 26.49
CA ARG A 285 -3.96 -3.99 27.33
C ARG A 285 -3.43 -2.75 26.62
N LEU A 286 -3.07 -2.90 25.34
CA LEU A 286 -2.55 -1.79 24.53
C LEU A 286 -3.60 -0.70 24.29
N GLN A 287 -4.88 -1.06 24.20
CA GLN A 287 -5.97 -0.10 24.10
C GLN A 287 -6.06 0.82 25.33
N ALA A 288 -5.78 0.30 26.52
CA ALA A 288 -5.75 1.08 27.76
C ALA A 288 -4.47 1.91 27.89
N ASN A 289 -3.31 1.34 27.53
CA ASN A 289 -2.03 2.03 27.51
C ASN A 289 -1.16 1.47 26.35
N PRO A 290 -0.88 2.25 25.29
CA PRO A 290 -0.09 1.76 24.14
C PRO A 290 1.36 1.39 24.47
N PHE A 291 1.91 1.95 25.55
CA PHE A 291 3.26 1.67 26.03
C PHE A 291 3.23 1.37 27.55
N PRO A 292 2.68 0.21 27.94
CA PRO A 292 2.61 -0.19 29.34
C PRO A 292 4.01 -0.44 29.90
N GLU A 293 4.12 -0.40 31.23
CA GLU A 293 5.37 -0.64 31.95
C GLU A 293 5.84 -2.10 31.78
N ALA A 294 4.93 -3.07 31.90
CA ALA A 294 5.21 -4.46 31.52
C ALA A 294 4.87 -4.67 30.04
N ILE A 295 5.80 -5.24 29.28
CA ILE A 295 5.64 -5.51 27.85
C ILE A 295 4.73 -6.73 27.66
N PRO A 296 3.49 -6.58 27.16
CA PRO A 296 2.67 -7.74 26.85
C PRO A 296 3.29 -8.54 25.70
N VAL A 297 3.44 -9.85 25.94
CA VAL A 297 3.92 -10.88 25.01
C VAL A 297 3.00 -12.10 25.10
N PHE A 298 2.95 -12.95 24.07
CA PHE A 298 2.07 -14.14 24.07
C PHE A 298 2.69 -15.33 23.33
N GLY A 299 2.11 -16.50 23.55
CA GLY A 299 2.44 -17.75 22.87
C GLY A 299 3.60 -18.53 23.51
N GLU A 300 3.84 -19.73 22.98
CA GLU A 300 4.79 -20.70 23.56
C GLU A 300 6.23 -20.20 23.63
N LEU A 301 6.66 -19.40 22.65
CA LEU A 301 8.00 -18.81 22.67
C LEU A 301 8.15 -17.83 23.84
N ALA A 302 7.12 -17.01 24.11
CA ALA A 302 7.14 -16.07 25.23
C ALA A 302 7.15 -16.80 26.57
N GLN A 303 6.34 -17.87 26.72
CA GLN A 303 6.33 -18.66 27.95
C GLN A 303 7.69 -19.32 28.23
N ARG A 304 8.30 -19.95 27.20
CA ARG A 304 9.63 -20.55 27.35
C ARG A 304 10.69 -19.52 27.68
N ALA A 305 10.67 -18.37 27.00
CA ALA A 305 11.61 -17.31 27.24
C ALA A 305 11.47 -16.70 28.64
N ALA A 306 10.26 -16.53 29.16
CA ALA A 306 10.02 -16.09 30.54
C ALA A 306 10.57 -17.09 31.57
N ASN A 307 10.48 -18.40 31.29
CA ASN A 307 11.05 -19.42 32.17
C ASN A 307 12.59 -19.46 32.13
N GLU A 308 13.20 -19.23 30.96
CA GLU A 308 14.65 -19.31 30.77
C GLU A 308 15.39 -18.03 31.20
N TYR A 309 14.86 -16.86 30.88
CA TYR A 309 15.50 -15.56 31.13
C TYR A 309 14.86 -14.76 32.27
N GLY A 310 13.75 -15.24 32.82
CA GLY A 310 12.92 -14.52 33.78
C GLY A 310 11.97 -13.52 33.12
N GLY A 311 10.94 -13.10 33.86
CA GLY A 311 10.05 -12.01 33.46
C GLY A 311 10.73 -10.64 33.38
N GLY A 312 11.93 -10.51 33.95
CA GLY A 312 12.68 -9.27 34.04
C GLY A 312 12.07 -8.24 35.00
N THR A 313 12.73 -7.10 35.13
CA THR A 313 12.30 -5.99 35.99
C THR A 313 12.36 -4.66 35.25
N LEU A 314 11.67 -3.64 35.77
CA LEU A 314 11.82 -2.28 35.28
C LEU A 314 13.19 -1.75 35.70
N ILE A 315 14.00 -1.36 34.72
CA ILE A 315 15.32 -0.79 34.95
C ILE A 315 15.39 0.51 34.16
N GLU A 316 15.34 1.62 34.88
CA GLU A 316 15.40 2.96 34.30
C GLU A 316 16.84 3.42 34.06
N ASN A 317 17.00 4.47 33.25
CA ASN A 317 18.27 5.17 33.03
C ASN A 317 19.41 4.26 32.54
N ILE A 318 19.07 3.25 31.72
CA ILE A 318 20.09 2.46 31.03
C ILE A 318 20.87 3.32 30.04
N THR A 319 22.07 2.90 29.67
CA THR A 319 22.71 3.46 28.47
C THR A 319 22.25 2.66 27.26
N LEU A 320 21.67 3.31 26.26
CA LEU A 320 21.26 2.68 25.01
C LEU A 320 21.83 3.48 23.83
N GLU A 321 22.72 2.85 23.07
CA GLU A 321 23.36 3.43 21.90
C GLU A 321 23.00 2.62 20.65
N TRP A 322 22.48 3.33 19.65
CA TRP A 322 22.18 2.77 18.34
C TRP A 322 23.43 2.83 17.47
N GLN A 323 24.10 1.69 17.28
CA GLN A 323 25.32 1.64 16.47
C GLN A 323 25.00 1.49 14.98
N VAL A 324 24.06 0.59 14.64
CA VAL A 324 23.61 0.36 13.26
C VAL A 324 22.11 0.13 13.25
N CYS A 325 21.41 0.82 12.34
CA CYS A 325 19.98 0.59 12.08
C CYS A 325 19.74 0.53 10.56
N ARG A 326 19.63 -0.68 10.02
CA ARG A 326 19.31 -0.95 8.61
C ARG A 326 18.11 -1.89 8.52
N ALA A 327 17.49 -1.96 7.34
CA ALA A 327 16.29 -2.77 7.11
C ALA A 327 16.43 -4.25 7.53
N THR A 328 17.62 -4.85 7.34
CA THR A 328 17.88 -6.27 7.64
C THR A 328 18.83 -6.52 8.80
N TYR A 329 19.41 -5.46 9.39
CA TYR A 329 20.39 -5.58 10.46
C TYR A 329 20.32 -4.41 11.43
N VAL A 330 20.23 -4.72 12.73
CA VAL A 330 20.27 -3.75 13.81
C VAL A 330 21.33 -4.17 14.82
N ARG A 331 22.13 -3.22 15.29
CA ARG A 331 23.14 -3.40 16.33
C ARG A 331 23.02 -2.29 17.36
N LEU A 332 22.90 -2.67 18.63
CA LEU A 332 22.75 -1.79 19.78
C LEU A 332 23.81 -2.13 20.82
N ARG A 333 24.34 -1.11 21.48
CA ARG A 333 25.09 -1.27 22.73
C ARG A 333 24.18 -0.85 23.88
N VAL A 334 24.03 -1.73 24.86
CA VAL A 334 23.15 -1.54 26.02
C VAL A 334 23.98 -1.74 27.28
N VAL A 335 23.91 -0.80 28.22
CA VAL A 335 24.50 -0.97 29.55
C VAL A 335 23.36 -1.07 30.55
N ASN A 336 23.16 -2.27 31.07
CA ASN A 336 22.21 -2.55 32.14
C ASN A 336 22.92 -2.42 33.50
N PRO A 337 22.62 -1.38 34.30
CA PRO A 337 23.25 -1.18 35.61
C PRO A 337 22.73 -2.13 36.69
N ALA A 338 21.61 -2.83 36.46
CA ALA A 338 21.03 -3.74 37.43
C ALA A 338 21.71 -5.12 37.39
N ALA A 339 21.65 -5.85 38.51
CA ALA A 339 22.14 -7.22 38.61
C ALA A 339 21.21 -8.27 37.96
N GLN A 340 20.06 -7.84 37.45
CA GLN A 340 19.02 -8.72 36.88
C GLN A 340 18.83 -8.45 35.40
N THR A 341 18.35 -9.47 34.68
CA THR A 341 17.94 -9.36 33.28
C THR A 341 16.72 -8.44 33.17
N GLY A 342 16.74 -7.54 32.19
CA GLY A 342 15.56 -6.77 31.78
C GLY A 342 15.27 -6.97 30.29
N TRP A 343 14.04 -6.70 29.86
CA TRP A 343 13.67 -6.84 28.46
C TRP A 343 13.76 -5.50 27.73
N LEU A 344 14.48 -5.48 26.61
CA LEU A 344 14.58 -4.30 25.75
C LEU A 344 13.46 -4.35 24.71
N LEU A 345 12.57 -3.37 24.72
CA LEU A 345 11.58 -3.15 23.67
C LEU A 345 12.21 -2.37 22.50
N ILE A 346 12.12 -2.93 21.29
CA ILE A 346 12.56 -2.29 20.06
C ILE A 346 11.37 -2.02 19.15
N THR A 347 11.02 -0.74 18.96
CA THR A 347 9.86 -0.28 18.17
C THR A 347 10.08 -0.29 16.65
N ASP A 348 10.77 -1.32 16.16
CA ASP A 348 10.73 -1.75 14.76
C ASP A 348 9.69 -2.87 14.62
N THR A 349 9.05 -2.93 13.46
CA THR A 349 8.03 -3.93 13.16
C THR A 349 8.59 -5.36 13.31
N TRP A 350 7.91 -6.18 14.10
CA TRP A 350 8.12 -7.61 14.18
C TRP A 350 7.61 -8.31 12.92
N TYR A 351 8.39 -9.27 12.41
CA TYR A 351 8.01 -10.11 11.29
C TYR A 351 8.70 -11.48 11.38
N PRO A 352 8.07 -12.58 10.92
CA PRO A 352 8.73 -13.89 10.87
C PRO A 352 10.03 -13.87 10.06
N GLY A 353 11.14 -14.32 10.66
CA GLY A 353 12.46 -14.33 10.02
C GLY A 353 13.51 -13.43 10.70
N TRP A 354 13.09 -12.60 11.66
CA TRP A 354 14.04 -11.91 12.55
C TRP A 354 14.63 -12.89 13.57
N ASN A 355 15.95 -12.80 13.76
CA ASN A 355 16.70 -13.51 14.79
C ASN A 355 17.48 -12.51 15.63
N ALA A 356 17.66 -12.79 16.92
CA ALA A 356 18.43 -11.95 17.85
C ALA A 356 19.61 -12.71 18.45
N MET A 357 20.68 -11.95 18.72
CA MET A 357 21.83 -12.37 19.48
C MET A 357 22.15 -11.32 20.54
N VAL A 358 22.57 -11.76 21.71
CA VAL A 358 23.09 -10.88 22.77
C VAL A 358 24.45 -11.39 23.17
N ASN A 359 25.47 -10.53 23.06
CA ASN A 359 26.87 -10.91 23.25
C ASN A 359 27.29 -12.13 22.40
N GLY A 360 26.83 -12.17 21.16
CA GLY A 360 27.11 -13.26 20.21
C GLY A 360 26.33 -14.56 20.44
N LYS A 361 25.55 -14.68 21.53
CA LYS A 361 24.74 -15.86 21.83
C LYS A 361 23.31 -15.66 21.32
N PRO A 362 22.71 -16.64 20.62
CA PRO A 362 21.30 -16.57 20.23
C PRO A 362 20.38 -16.39 21.45
N VAL A 363 19.39 -15.51 21.31
CA VAL A 363 18.34 -15.29 22.32
C VAL A 363 16.96 -15.27 21.67
N PRO A 364 15.87 -15.52 22.43
CA PRO A 364 14.51 -15.38 21.92
C PRO A 364 14.24 -13.92 21.50
N LEU A 365 13.60 -13.76 20.34
CA LEU A 365 13.03 -12.49 19.88
C LEU A 365 11.52 -12.59 19.97
N LEU A 366 10.95 -11.92 20.97
CA LEU A 366 9.53 -11.96 21.23
C LEU A 366 8.79 -10.94 20.38
N ARG A 367 7.56 -11.30 20.01
CA ARG A 367 6.58 -10.36 19.52
C ARG A 367 5.98 -9.62 20.71
N ALA A 368 6.31 -8.35 20.82
CA ALA A 368 6.01 -7.48 21.95
C ALA A 368 5.08 -6.34 21.52
N ASN A 369 4.21 -5.89 22.43
CA ASN A 369 3.27 -4.77 22.19
C ASN A 369 2.54 -4.89 20.84
N GLY A 370 2.15 -6.12 20.46
CA GLY A 370 1.43 -6.43 19.22
C GLY A 370 2.29 -6.35 17.96
N ALA A 371 3.09 -5.30 17.78
CA ALA A 371 3.76 -4.96 16.53
C ALA A 371 5.29 -4.96 16.61
N PHE A 372 5.89 -5.05 17.80
CA PHE A 372 7.31 -4.77 18.03
C PHE A 372 8.08 -5.99 18.51
N ARG A 373 9.39 -5.80 18.72
CA ARG A 373 10.33 -6.86 19.08
C ARG A 373 10.80 -6.64 20.52
N ALA A 374 10.94 -7.71 21.30
CA ALA A 374 11.61 -7.65 22.60
C ALA A 374 12.67 -8.74 22.73
N VAL A 375 13.78 -8.41 23.39
CA VAL A 375 14.91 -9.32 23.64
C VAL A 375 15.37 -9.18 25.10
N PRO A 376 15.85 -10.28 25.73
CA PRO A 376 16.38 -10.20 27.08
C PRO A 376 17.79 -9.58 27.06
N VAL A 377 18.06 -8.68 27.99
CA VAL A 377 19.37 -8.02 28.16
C VAL A 377 19.90 -8.34 29.56
N PRO A 378 21.05 -9.05 29.68
CA PRO A 378 21.62 -9.40 30.98
C PRO A 378 22.19 -8.18 31.69
N ALA A 379 22.63 -8.37 32.94
CA ALA A 379 23.37 -7.36 33.70
C ALA A 379 24.68 -6.94 32.99
N GLY A 380 25.07 -5.68 33.16
CA GLY A 380 26.29 -5.12 32.61
C GLY A 380 26.18 -4.67 31.16
N GLU A 381 27.32 -4.60 30.47
CA GLU A 381 27.39 -4.22 29.06
C GLU A 381 27.01 -5.38 28.15
N ALA A 382 26.12 -5.10 27.19
CA ALA A 382 25.63 -6.05 26.23
C ALA A 382 25.56 -5.46 24.82
N ILE A 383 25.96 -6.25 23.84
CA ILE A 383 25.75 -5.97 22.43
C ILE A 383 24.54 -6.78 21.95
N VAL A 384 23.49 -6.08 21.54
CA VAL A 384 22.28 -6.67 20.95
C VAL A 384 22.38 -6.58 19.44
N GLU A 385 22.29 -7.72 18.76
CA GLU A 385 22.27 -7.81 17.30
C GLU A 385 20.99 -8.47 16.84
N MET A 386 20.33 -7.90 15.83
CA MET A 386 19.17 -8.50 15.18
C MET A 386 19.40 -8.58 13.68
N ARG A 387 19.09 -9.73 13.08
CA ARG A 387 19.23 -9.99 11.64
C ARG A 387 17.94 -10.53 11.06
N PHE A 388 17.52 -9.98 9.92
CA PHE A 388 16.39 -10.49 9.17
C PHE A 388 16.86 -11.48 8.11
N LEU A 389 16.55 -12.76 8.31
CA LEU A 389 16.91 -13.85 7.39
C LEU A 389 15.72 -14.81 7.27
N PRO A 390 14.71 -14.50 6.43
CA PRO A 390 13.51 -15.31 6.30
C PRO A 390 13.81 -16.65 5.61
N ARG A 391 13.13 -17.72 6.04
CA ARG A 391 13.29 -19.06 5.46
C ARG A 391 12.98 -19.10 3.97
N SER A 392 12.00 -18.30 3.52
CA SER A 392 11.64 -18.18 2.11
C SER A 392 12.79 -17.67 1.24
N PHE A 393 13.59 -16.73 1.75
CA PHE A 393 14.79 -16.25 1.05
C PHE A 393 15.82 -17.36 0.92
N LEU A 394 16.11 -18.10 1.99
CA LEU A 394 17.06 -19.22 1.97
C LEU A 394 16.63 -20.32 0.98
N LEU A 395 15.35 -20.69 0.99
CA LEU A 395 14.78 -21.68 0.05
C LEU A 395 14.84 -21.16 -1.39
N GLY A 396 14.44 -19.90 -1.61
CA GLY A 396 14.46 -19.27 -2.94
C GLY A 396 15.87 -19.18 -3.50
N SER A 397 16.87 -18.81 -2.68
CA SER A 397 18.28 -18.80 -3.07
C SER A 397 18.77 -20.21 -3.43
N GLY A 398 18.43 -21.23 -2.64
CA GLY A 398 18.77 -22.62 -2.94
C GLY A 398 18.17 -23.10 -4.28
N LEU A 399 16.88 -22.85 -4.50
CA LEU A 399 16.22 -23.20 -5.76
C LEU A 399 16.80 -22.44 -6.97
N SER A 400 17.16 -21.17 -6.79
CA SER A 400 17.79 -20.36 -7.84
C SER A 400 19.16 -20.93 -8.24
N LEU A 401 19.97 -21.32 -7.24
CA LEU A 401 21.26 -21.97 -7.49
C LEU A 401 21.09 -23.32 -8.20
N LEU A 402 20.13 -24.15 -7.78
CA LEU A 402 19.82 -25.41 -8.46
C LEU A 402 19.39 -25.17 -9.92
N GLY A 403 18.58 -24.15 -10.19
CA GLY A 403 18.21 -23.75 -11.54
C GLY A 403 19.42 -23.34 -12.39
N LEU A 404 20.34 -22.55 -11.83
CA LEU A 404 21.59 -22.18 -12.51
C LEU A 404 22.47 -23.39 -12.82
N PHE A 405 22.59 -24.34 -11.87
CA PHE A 405 23.31 -25.59 -12.11
C PHE A 405 22.66 -26.44 -13.22
N ALA A 406 21.33 -26.53 -13.24
CA ALA A 406 20.61 -27.26 -14.28
C ALA A 406 20.82 -26.63 -15.67
N ILE A 407 20.74 -25.29 -15.78
CA ILE A 407 21.04 -24.56 -17.03
C ILE A 407 22.48 -24.81 -17.47
N GLY A 408 23.45 -24.70 -16.55
CA GLY A 408 24.86 -24.97 -16.85
C GLY A 408 25.09 -26.40 -17.34
N ALA A 409 24.48 -27.40 -16.70
CA ALA A 409 24.58 -28.79 -17.10
C ALA A 409 24.01 -29.04 -18.51
N LEU A 410 22.87 -28.42 -18.85
CA LEU A 410 22.28 -28.49 -20.19
C LEU A 410 23.20 -27.89 -21.25
N LEU A 411 23.79 -26.71 -21.00
CA LEU A 411 24.70 -26.05 -21.93
C LEU A 411 25.99 -26.85 -22.17
N VAL A 412 26.51 -27.54 -21.14
CA VAL A 412 27.67 -28.44 -21.28
C VAL A 412 27.31 -29.67 -22.11
N ASN A 413 26.12 -30.24 -21.89
CA ASN A 413 25.67 -31.43 -22.63
C ASN A 413 25.41 -31.12 -24.11
N ASP A 414 24.86 -29.95 -24.43
CA ASP A 414 24.58 -29.53 -25.81
C ASP A 414 25.88 -29.28 -26.60
N ARG A 415 26.91 -28.70 -25.94
CA ARG A 415 28.24 -28.57 -26.54
C ARG A 415 28.92 -29.91 -26.84
N ARG A 416 28.69 -30.95 -26.02
CA ARG A 416 29.21 -32.29 -26.30
C ARG A 416 28.55 -32.91 -27.53
N ARG A 417 27.24 -32.69 -27.71
CA ARG A 417 26.47 -33.20 -28.86
C ARG A 417 26.78 -32.52 -30.19
N CYS A 418 27.34 -31.30 -30.19
CA CYS A 418 27.75 -30.61 -31.42
C CYS A 418 29.21 -30.92 -31.83
N VAL A 419 29.98 -31.60 -30.96
CA VAL A 419 31.40 -31.94 -31.21
C VAL A 419 31.56 -33.42 -31.58
N GLU A 420 30.59 -34.27 -31.23
CA GLU A 420 30.37 -35.61 -31.82
C GLU A 420 29.57 -35.50 -33.12
#